data_AF-A0A948C6K9-F1
#
_entry.id   AF-A0A948C6K9-F1
#
_cell.length_a   1.000
_cell.length_b   1.000
_cell.length_c   1.000
_cell.angle_alpha   90.00
_cell.angle_beta   90.00
_cell.angle_gamma   90.00
#
_symmetry.space_group_name_H-M   'P 1'
#
loop_
_entity.id
_entity.type
_entity.pdbx_description
1 polymer ?
#
loop_
_entity_poly.entity_id
_entity_poly.type
_entity_poly.pdbx_seq_one_letter_code
_entity_poly.pdbx_strand_id
1 'polypeptide(L)'
;MDIEQILDDKYTKGYADLHLHTVYSDGEYTPQSIVQKALSENFRAIAITDHDTVDGVASVIQEAGESIEIIPGIELSAGVQCSQENDNLSEETHIVGLFIDYKNSEFLEILKGLSLGRKDRMNDMLTKLDEMGMPITMQEIEKFKTKDVVGRLHLAQAMVEKGYVKNTNEAFDKFIGDDKPAYANRSRLSSKRAISLIKEIGGIPIIAHPHLLKNDSIVFQLIEEGIEGIEIYFADNGANPLSKYTEIAKKHNLLISGGSDCHGLSKGKTLLGKAKVPYQAIEAMKEWIEKRK
;
A
#
# COMPACT_ATOMS: atom_id res chain seq x y z
N MET A 1 3.50 22.67 -9.83
CA MET A 1 4.19 23.41 -8.75
C MET A 1 5.56 22.80 -8.47
N ASP A 2 6.50 23.55 -7.90
CA ASP A 2 7.80 23.02 -7.42
C ASP A 2 7.64 22.35 -6.04
N ILE A 3 8.44 21.32 -5.76
CA ILE A 3 8.45 20.59 -4.48
C ILE A 3 8.68 21.56 -3.32
N GLU A 4 9.55 22.56 -3.47
CA GLU A 4 9.80 23.55 -2.42
C GLU A 4 8.55 24.34 -2.03
N GLN A 5 7.70 24.65 -3.01
CA GLN A 5 6.42 25.31 -2.77
C GLN A 5 5.40 24.38 -2.09
N ILE A 6 5.44 23.08 -2.40
CA ILE A 6 4.56 22.09 -1.77
C ILE A 6 4.95 21.85 -0.31
N LEU A 7 6.26 21.91 0.00
CA LEU A 7 6.80 21.71 1.35
C LEU A 7 6.74 22.95 2.26
N ASP A 8 6.45 24.13 1.72
CA ASP A 8 6.31 25.34 2.54
C ASP A 8 4.92 25.42 3.19
N ASP A 9 4.89 25.18 4.49
CA ASP A 9 3.69 25.19 5.34
C ASP A 9 2.87 26.48 5.24
N LYS A 10 3.48 27.61 4.85
CA LYS A 10 2.76 28.89 4.66
C LYS A 10 1.67 28.81 3.60
N TYR A 11 1.76 27.86 2.68
CA TYR A 11 0.81 27.69 1.59
C TYR A 11 -0.16 26.51 1.80
N THR A 12 -0.06 25.80 2.93
CA THR A 12 -0.83 24.56 3.16
C THR A 12 -2.33 24.81 3.27
N LYS A 13 -3.08 24.30 2.30
CA LYS A 13 -4.54 24.44 2.19
C LYS A 13 -5.32 23.31 2.88
N GLY A 14 -4.66 22.57 3.76
CA GLY A 14 -5.13 21.33 4.36
C GLY A 14 -4.18 20.16 4.09
N TYR A 15 -4.49 19.02 4.68
CA TYR A 15 -3.67 17.81 4.57
C TYR A 15 -4.47 16.66 3.99
N ALA A 16 -3.75 15.64 3.55
CA ALA A 16 -4.27 14.38 3.09
C ALA A 16 -3.48 13.19 3.63
N ASP A 17 -4.11 12.03 3.56
CA ASP A 17 -3.49 10.72 3.79
C ASP A 17 -3.70 9.87 2.53
N LEU A 18 -2.64 9.62 1.76
CA LEU A 18 -2.73 9.02 0.42
C LEU A 18 -2.36 7.53 0.41
N HIS A 19 -2.26 6.91 1.59
CA HIS A 19 -1.95 5.49 1.72
C HIS A 19 -2.71 4.90 2.91
N LEU A 20 -3.87 4.30 2.62
CA LEU A 20 -4.79 3.74 3.59
C LEU A 20 -5.36 2.41 3.12
N HIS A 21 -5.48 1.47 4.07
CA HIS A 21 -6.04 0.15 3.86
C HIS A 21 -7.38 0.01 4.57
N THR A 22 -8.32 -0.65 3.91
CA THR A 22 -9.65 -0.94 4.43
C THR A 22 -9.79 -2.44 4.71
N VAL A 23 -10.93 -2.81 5.27
CA VAL A 23 -11.36 -4.21 5.41
C VAL A 23 -11.45 -5.00 4.09
N TYR A 24 -11.33 -4.34 2.93
CA TYR A 24 -11.35 -4.98 1.61
C TYR A 24 -10.01 -5.63 1.25
N SER A 25 -8.92 -5.21 1.89
CA SER A 25 -7.63 -5.91 1.85
C SER A 25 -7.29 -6.44 3.25
N ASP A 26 -6.37 -5.82 3.98
CA ASP A 26 -5.90 -6.23 5.31
C ASP A 26 -5.95 -5.10 6.36
N GLY A 27 -6.74 -4.07 6.09
CA GLY A 27 -7.10 -3.07 7.09
C GLY A 27 -8.25 -3.51 8.01
N GLU A 28 -8.37 -2.91 9.19
CA GLU A 28 -9.46 -3.17 10.15
C GLU A 28 -10.64 -2.22 10.00
N TYR A 29 -10.46 -1.08 9.34
CA TYR A 29 -11.49 -0.05 9.26
C TYR A 29 -12.44 -0.25 8.07
N THR A 30 -13.74 -0.18 8.36
CA THR A 30 -14.78 -0.12 7.32
C THR A 30 -14.72 1.20 6.56
N PRO A 31 -15.32 1.29 5.36
CA PRO A 31 -15.44 2.55 4.64
C PRO A 31 -15.97 3.70 5.50
N GLN A 32 -17.01 3.45 6.30
CA GLN A 32 -17.57 4.40 7.26
C GLN A 32 -16.56 4.83 8.32
N SER A 33 -15.89 3.88 8.95
CA SER A 33 -14.92 4.22 10.00
C SER A 33 -13.74 5.00 9.44
N ILE A 34 -13.25 4.69 8.24
CA ILE A 34 -12.19 5.47 7.58
C ILE A 34 -12.62 6.92 7.35
N VAL A 35 -13.79 7.13 6.75
CA VAL A 35 -14.30 8.49 6.44
C VAL A 35 -14.48 9.29 7.72
N GLN A 36 -15.17 8.73 8.72
CA GLN A 36 -15.38 9.40 10.01
C GLN A 36 -14.06 9.78 10.67
N LYS A 37 -13.07 8.88 10.61
CA LYS A 37 -11.77 9.13 11.20
C LYS A 37 -10.98 10.20 10.46
N ALA A 38 -10.97 10.16 9.12
CA ALA A 38 -10.31 11.16 8.31
C ALA A 38 -10.88 12.57 8.56
N LEU A 39 -12.20 12.68 8.67
CA LEU A 39 -12.87 13.93 9.05
C LEU A 39 -12.47 14.39 10.45
N SER A 40 -12.38 13.48 11.44
CA SER A 40 -11.95 13.84 12.80
C SER A 40 -10.50 14.35 12.89
N GLU A 41 -9.64 13.93 11.95
CA GLU A 41 -8.26 14.40 11.83
C GLU A 41 -8.14 15.67 10.95
N ASN A 42 -9.27 16.21 10.48
CA ASN A 42 -9.38 17.39 9.59
C ASN A 42 -8.64 17.21 8.26
N PHE A 43 -8.63 15.99 7.70
CA PHE A 43 -8.12 15.79 6.35
C PHE A 43 -9.08 16.36 5.31
N ARG A 44 -8.49 16.97 4.28
CA ARG A 44 -9.20 17.49 3.11
C ARG A 44 -9.41 16.43 2.04
N ALA A 45 -8.51 15.45 1.99
CA ALA A 45 -8.59 14.33 1.09
C ALA A 45 -7.98 13.07 1.70
N ILE A 46 -8.42 11.91 1.23
CA ILE A 46 -7.76 10.62 1.49
C ILE A 46 -7.72 9.79 0.21
N ALA A 47 -6.76 8.87 0.10
CA ALA A 47 -6.77 7.84 -0.92
C ALA A 47 -7.00 6.45 -0.31
N ILE A 48 -7.69 5.59 -1.06
CA ILE A 48 -7.89 4.19 -0.68
C ILE A 48 -6.97 3.35 -1.55
N THR A 49 -6.02 2.67 -0.94
CA THR A 49 -4.92 1.99 -1.61
C THR A 49 -4.81 0.55 -1.16
N ASP A 50 -5.95 -0.13 -1.06
CA ASP A 50 -6.03 -1.53 -0.67
C ASP A 50 -5.07 -2.42 -1.50
N HIS A 51 -4.47 -3.42 -0.84
CA HIS A 51 -3.55 -4.34 -1.49
C HIS A 51 -4.20 -5.18 -2.60
N ASP A 52 -3.72 -5.03 -3.84
CA ASP A 52 -4.14 -5.77 -5.04
C ASP A 52 -5.68 -5.80 -5.27
N THR A 53 -6.43 -4.81 -4.76
CA THR A 53 -7.88 -4.69 -5.00
C THR A 53 -8.34 -3.23 -5.00
N VAL A 54 -9.45 -2.96 -5.69
CA VAL A 54 -10.11 -1.65 -5.72
C VAL A 54 -11.53 -1.69 -5.15
N ASP A 55 -11.95 -2.83 -4.60
CA ASP A 55 -13.33 -3.07 -4.17
C ASP A 55 -13.80 -2.09 -3.08
N GLY A 56 -12.88 -1.57 -2.26
CA GLY A 56 -13.17 -0.58 -1.22
C GLY A 56 -13.44 0.83 -1.76
N VAL A 57 -12.91 1.17 -2.94
CA VAL A 57 -12.92 2.55 -3.48
C VAL A 57 -14.35 3.08 -3.65
N ALA A 58 -15.24 2.31 -4.29
CA ALA A 58 -16.61 2.75 -4.53
C ALA A 58 -17.40 2.97 -3.23
N SER A 59 -17.22 2.09 -2.25
CA SER A 59 -17.91 2.17 -0.97
C SER A 59 -17.44 3.35 -0.13
N VAL A 60 -16.14 3.67 -0.16
CA VAL A 60 -15.61 4.86 0.53
C VAL A 60 -16.09 6.15 -0.15
N ILE A 61 -16.10 6.21 -1.49
CA ILE A 61 -16.65 7.37 -2.22
C ILE A 61 -18.12 7.61 -1.83
N GLN A 62 -18.92 6.56 -1.80
CA GLN A 62 -20.33 6.66 -1.43
C GLN A 62 -20.52 7.19 -0.01
N GLU A 63 -19.74 6.67 0.94
CA GLU A 63 -19.82 7.07 2.35
C GLU A 63 -19.29 8.49 2.60
N ALA A 64 -18.25 8.90 1.87
CA ALA A 64 -17.70 10.24 1.94
C ALA A 64 -18.68 11.30 1.43
N GLY A 65 -19.44 10.99 0.38
CA GLY A 65 -20.30 11.96 -0.30
C GLY A 65 -19.49 13.19 -0.73
N GLU A 66 -19.86 14.37 -0.23
CA GLU A 66 -19.15 15.63 -0.48
C GLU A 66 -18.30 16.11 0.71
N SER A 67 -18.22 15.32 1.79
CA SER A 67 -17.59 15.76 3.06
C SER A 67 -16.06 15.79 3.00
N ILE A 68 -15.46 14.92 2.20
CA ILE A 68 -14.02 14.78 2.01
C ILE A 68 -13.74 14.29 0.60
N GLU A 69 -12.65 14.76 -0.02
CA GLU A 69 -12.25 14.27 -1.34
C GLU A 69 -11.64 12.85 -1.22
N ILE A 70 -12.17 11.92 -2.02
CA ILE A 70 -11.63 10.56 -2.11
C ILE A 70 -10.87 10.40 -3.42
N ILE A 71 -9.60 10.03 -3.32
CA ILE A 71 -8.74 9.71 -4.46
C ILE A 71 -8.78 8.20 -4.68
N PRO A 72 -9.29 7.72 -5.83
CA PRO A 72 -9.21 6.31 -6.20
C PRO A 72 -7.74 5.87 -6.26
N GLY A 73 -7.42 4.79 -5.56
CA GLY A 73 -6.08 4.23 -5.59
C GLY A 73 -6.05 2.72 -5.43
N ILE A 74 -4.84 2.19 -5.39
CA ILE A 74 -4.51 0.78 -5.15
C ILE A 74 -3.06 0.69 -4.69
N GLU A 75 -2.71 -0.32 -3.90
CA GLU A 75 -1.31 -0.70 -3.70
C GLU A 75 -1.06 -2.06 -4.36
N LEU A 76 -0.34 -2.05 -5.50
CA LEU A 76 0.04 -3.28 -6.20
C LEU A 76 1.29 -3.88 -5.58
N SER A 77 1.24 -5.16 -5.26
CA SER A 77 2.43 -5.91 -4.89
C SER A 77 3.22 -6.32 -6.14
N ALA A 78 4.51 -5.98 -6.17
CA ALA A 78 5.39 -6.24 -7.28
C ALA A 78 6.69 -6.92 -6.85
N GLY A 79 7.34 -7.59 -7.80
CA GLY A 79 8.69 -8.13 -7.66
C GLY A 79 9.69 -7.29 -8.45
N VAL A 80 10.80 -6.93 -7.81
CA VAL A 80 11.94 -6.26 -8.45
C VAL A 80 13.00 -7.32 -8.75
N GLN A 81 13.53 -7.31 -9.98
CA GLN A 81 14.66 -8.16 -10.32
C GLN A 81 15.93 -7.57 -9.73
N CYS A 82 16.49 -8.22 -8.71
CA CYS A 82 17.81 -7.88 -8.20
C CYS A 82 18.85 -8.73 -8.93
N SER A 83 19.63 -8.13 -9.83
CA SER A 83 20.83 -8.79 -10.34
C SER A 83 21.88 -8.80 -9.24
N GLN A 84 22.29 -9.99 -8.76
CA GLN A 84 23.70 -10.39 -8.54
C GLN A 84 23.87 -11.81 -7.96
N GLU A 85 22.87 -12.46 -7.36
CA GLU A 85 23.05 -13.85 -6.88
C GLU A 85 21.80 -14.71 -7.11
N ASN A 86 21.92 -15.65 -8.06
CA ASN A 86 21.01 -16.75 -8.40
C ASN A 86 19.62 -16.36 -8.95
N ASP A 87 19.22 -17.04 -10.03
CA ASP A 87 17.99 -16.88 -10.83
C ASP A 87 16.65 -17.03 -10.07
N ASN A 88 16.63 -16.99 -8.74
CA ASN A 88 15.42 -17.02 -7.94
C ASN A 88 15.60 -16.21 -6.65
N LEU A 89 15.08 -14.98 -6.63
CA LEU A 89 14.19 -14.39 -5.61
C LEU A 89 14.02 -12.89 -5.90
N SER A 90 12.90 -12.53 -6.53
CA SER A 90 12.52 -11.12 -6.74
C SER A 90 12.22 -10.47 -5.38
N GLU A 91 12.90 -9.39 -5.03
CA GLU A 91 12.56 -8.62 -3.82
C GLU A 91 11.13 -8.07 -3.95
N GLU A 92 10.32 -8.21 -2.90
CA GLU A 92 8.97 -7.65 -2.87
C GLU A 92 9.05 -6.14 -2.68
N THR A 93 8.40 -5.40 -3.56
CA THR A 93 8.15 -3.97 -3.43
C THR A 93 6.67 -3.72 -3.60
N HIS A 94 6.20 -2.58 -3.11
CA HIS A 94 4.84 -2.12 -3.39
C HIS A 94 4.86 -0.85 -4.22
N ILE A 95 3.84 -0.72 -5.08
CA ILE A 95 3.64 0.44 -5.94
C ILE A 95 2.22 0.94 -5.72
N VAL A 96 2.12 2.14 -5.14
CA VAL A 96 0.84 2.84 -5.00
C VAL A 96 0.46 3.43 -6.36
N GLY A 97 -0.77 3.18 -6.81
CA GLY A 97 -1.39 3.88 -7.93
C GLY A 97 -2.43 4.85 -7.41
N LEU A 98 -2.32 6.14 -7.76
CA LEU A 98 -3.33 7.16 -7.44
C LEU A 98 -4.03 7.67 -8.70
N PHE A 99 -5.27 8.16 -8.55
CA PHE A 99 -6.11 8.67 -9.65
C PHE A 99 -6.40 7.62 -10.73
N ILE A 100 -6.50 6.36 -10.33
CA ILE A 100 -6.75 5.24 -11.25
C ILE A 100 -8.21 5.20 -11.73
N ASP A 101 -8.43 4.71 -12.96
CA ASP A 101 -9.75 4.21 -13.38
C ASP A 101 -10.02 2.83 -12.76
N TYR A 102 -10.56 2.85 -11.54
CA TYR A 102 -10.89 1.65 -10.77
C TYR A 102 -12.08 0.85 -11.34
N LYS A 103 -12.71 1.32 -12.44
CA LYS A 103 -13.80 0.60 -13.13
C LYS A 103 -13.34 -0.06 -14.43
N ASN A 104 -12.07 0.07 -14.79
CA ASN A 104 -11.53 -0.51 -16.01
C ASN A 104 -11.64 -2.05 -15.99
N SER A 105 -12.37 -2.63 -16.94
CA SER A 105 -12.67 -4.07 -16.93
C SER A 105 -11.45 -4.96 -17.13
N GLU A 106 -10.49 -4.56 -17.97
CA GLU A 106 -9.27 -5.34 -18.19
C GLU A 106 -8.41 -5.39 -16.93
N PHE A 107 -8.30 -4.25 -16.24
CA PHE A 107 -7.61 -4.17 -14.97
C PHE A 107 -8.26 -5.04 -13.89
N LEU A 108 -9.59 -5.02 -13.78
CA LEU A 108 -10.33 -5.86 -12.84
C LEU A 108 -10.10 -7.36 -13.08
N GLU A 109 -9.99 -7.81 -14.34
CA GLU A 109 -9.64 -9.20 -14.64
C GLU A 109 -8.21 -9.57 -14.20
N ILE A 110 -7.26 -8.64 -14.35
CA ILE A 110 -5.88 -8.85 -13.87
C ILE A 110 -5.86 -8.98 -12.34
N LEU A 111 -6.59 -8.13 -11.62
CA LEU A 111 -6.69 -8.19 -10.15
C LEU A 111 -7.27 -9.51 -9.65
N LYS A 112 -8.26 -10.08 -10.37
CA LYS A 112 -8.77 -11.43 -10.05
C LYS A 112 -7.68 -12.49 -10.11
N GLY A 113 -6.80 -12.43 -11.12
CA GLY A 113 -5.65 -13.31 -11.24
C GLY A 113 -4.67 -13.18 -10.06
N LEU A 114 -4.38 -11.95 -9.62
CA LEU A 114 -3.51 -11.70 -8.46
C LEU A 114 -4.11 -12.23 -7.16
N SER A 115 -5.44 -12.07 -6.98
CA SER A 115 -6.17 -12.57 -5.81
C SER A 115 -6.12 -14.10 -5.71
N LEU A 116 -6.26 -14.81 -6.83
CA LEU A 116 -6.09 -16.28 -6.86
C LEU A 116 -4.68 -16.69 -6.43
N GLY A 117 -3.64 -16.01 -6.95
CA GLY A 117 -2.26 -16.28 -6.54
C GLY A 117 -1.99 -16.04 -5.05
N ARG A 118 -2.72 -15.12 -4.40
CA ARG A 118 -2.67 -14.93 -2.94
C ARG A 118 -3.29 -16.11 -2.18
N LYS A 119 -4.43 -16.63 -2.66
CA LYS A 119 -5.10 -17.79 -2.06
C LYS A 119 -4.23 -19.03 -2.15
N ASP A 120 -3.61 -19.28 -3.30
CA ASP A 120 -2.69 -20.41 -3.50
C ASP A 120 -1.49 -20.34 -2.56
N ARG A 121 -0.82 -19.17 -2.51
CA ARG A 121 0.28 -18.92 -1.57
C ARG A 121 -0.15 -19.17 -0.13
N MET A 122 -1.34 -18.73 0.27
CA MET A 122 -1.82 -18.91 1.62
C MET A 122 -1.99 -20.40 1.95
N ASN A 123 -2.52 -21.21 1.03
CA ASN A 123 -2.62 -22.66 1.23
C ASN A 123 -1.25 -23.32 1.44
N ASP A 124 -0.23 -22.89 0.69
CA ASP A 124 1.14 -23.37 0.89
C ASP A 124 1.69 -22.99 2.28
N MET A 125 1.44 -21.76 2.72
CA MET A 125 1.85 -21.30 4.06
C MET A 125 1.15 -22.07 5.17
N LEU A 126 -0.15 -22.37 5.00
CA LEU A 126 -0.91 -23.18 5.95
C LEU A 126 -0.36 -24.61 6.06
N THR A 127 0.00 -25.21 4.93
CA THR A 127 0.63 -26.54 4.89
C THR A 127 1.95 -26.54 5.67
N LYS A 128 2.80 -25.54 5.45
CA LYS A 128 4.07 -25.40 6.18
C LYS A 128 3.86 -25.22 7.68
N LEU A 129 2.87 -24.43 8.10
CA LEU A 129 2.57 -24.25 9.52
C LEU A 129 2.04 -25.54 10.15
N ASP A 130 1.22 -26.32 9.44
CA ASP A 130 0.74 -27.63 9.88
C ASP A 130 1.89 -28.62 10.11
N GLU A 131 2.85 -28.68 9.18
CA GLU A 131 4.07 -29.49 9.32
C GLU A 131 4.92 -29.10 10.55
N MET A 132 4.82 -27.85 10.99
CA MET A 132 5.48 -27.32 12.19
C MET A 132 4.65 -27.53 13.47
N GLY A 133 3.50 -28.19 13.41
CA GLY A 133 2.60 -28.42 14.54
C GLY A 133 1.74 -27.22 14.92
N MET A 134 1.53 -26.28 14.01
CA MET A 134 0.72 -25.07 14.19
C MET A 134 -0.46 -25.01 13.18
N PRO A 135 -1.40 -25.97 13.22
CA PRO A 135 -2.49 -26.04 12.24
C PRO A 135 -3.39 -24.80 12.30
N ILE A 136 -3.57 -24.16 11.13
CA ILE A 136 -4.54 -23.09 10.90
C ILE A 136 -5.31 -23.43 9.62
N THR A 137 -6.63 -23.27 9.66
CA THR A 137 -7.50 -23.47 8.50
C THR A 137 -7.76 -22.15 7.77
N MET A 138 -8.06 -22.22 6.47
CA MET A 138 -8.45 -21.03 5.71
C MET A 138 -9.65 -20.32 6.37
N GLN A 139 -10.64 -21.06 6.86
CA GLN A 139 -11.81 -20.51 7.55
C GLN A 139 -11.46 -19.67 8.79
N GLU A 140 -10.37 -20.00 9.49
CA GLU A 140 -9.91 -19.22 10.64
C GLU A 140 -9.25 -17.91 10.21
N ILE A 141 -8.61 -17.88 9.05
CA ILE A 141 -8.06 -16.65 8.46
C ILE A 141 -9.18 -15.77 7.92
N GLU A 142 -10.19 -16.35 7.28
CA GLU A 142 -11.29 -15.62 6.65
C GLU A 142 -12.15 -14.83 7.64
N LYS A 143 -12.08 -15.11 8.94
CA LYS A 143 -12.74 -14.30 9.98
C LYS A 143 -12.20 -12.88 10.08
N PHE A 144 -10.95 -12.66 9.64
CA PHE A 144 -10.27 -11.37 9.75
C PHE A 144 -10.42 -10.49 8.51
N LYS A 145 -10.98 -11.02 7.40
CA LYS A 145 -11.22 -10.26 6.17
C LYS A 145 -12.71 -10.02 5.99
N THR A 146 -13.09 -8.95 5.28
CA THR A 146 -14.49 -8.79 4.83
C THR A 146 -14.73 -9.23 3.39
N LYS A 147 -13.66 -9.38 2.59
CA LYS A 147 -13.71 -9.65 1.14
C LYS A 147 -12.67 -10.67 0.70
N ASP A 148 -12.50 -10.84 -0.60
CA ASP A 148 -11.80 -11.98 -1.19
C ASP A 148 -10.28 -11.99 -1.00
N VAL A 149 -9.66 -10.87 -0.63
CA VAL A 149 -8.20 -10.76 -0.51
C VAL A 149 -7.71 -11.33 0.81
N VAL A 150 -6.73 -12.23 0.74
CA VAL A 150 -6.05 -12.80 1.90
C VAL A 150 -4.59 -12.38 1.89
N GLY A 151 -4.13 -11.80 2.99
CA GLY A 151 -2.74 -11.39 3.21
C GLY A 151 -2.08 -12.14 4.37
N ARG A 152 -0.77 -11.97 4.50
CA ARG A 152 0.01 -12.51 5.64
C ARG A 152 -0.42 -11.91 6.97
N LEU A 153 -0.92 -10.67 6.97
CA LEU A 153 -1.40 -10.03 8.19
C LEU A 153 -2.60 -10.80 8.79
N HIS A 154 -3.53 -11.28 7.96
CA HIS A 154 -4.63 -12.15 8.43
C HIS A 154 -4.12 -13.47 9.02
N LEU A 155 -3.09 -14.07 8.41
CA LEU A 155 -2.47 -15.27 8.97
C LEU A 155 -1.80 -14.96 10.32
N ALA A 156 -1.11 -13.83 10.44
CA ALA A 156 -0.53 -13.38 11.69
C ALA A 156 -1.60 -13.20 12.79
N GLN A 157 -2.75 -12.60 12.46
CA GLN A 157 -3.88 -12.44 13.37
C GLN A 157 -4.43 -13.80 13.83
N ALA A 158 -4.60 -14.76 12.90
CA ALA A 158 -5.01 -16.12 13.24
C ALA A 158 -3.99 -16.85 14.13
N MET A 159 -2.68 -16.65 13.89
CA MET A 159 -1.62 -17.20 14.75
C MET A 159 -1.65 -16.61 16.17
N VAL A 160 -1.99 -15.34 16.31
CA VAL A 160 -2.19 -14.69 17.62
C VAL A 160 -3.44 -15.26 18.31
N GLU A 161 -4.57 -15.37 17.61
CA GLU A 161 -5.82 -15.92 18.16
C GLU A 161 -5.63 -17.36 18.65
N LYS A 162 -4.85 -18.17 17.93
CA LYS A 162 -4.47 -19.54 18.32
C LYS A 162 -3.47 -19.63 19.47
N GLY A 163 -2.86 -18.51 19.85
CA GLY A 163 -1.83 -18.47 20.89
C GLY A 163 -0.46 -19.01 20.46
N TYR A 164 -0.20 -19.15 19.14
CA TYR A 164 1.11 -19.57 18.63
C TYR A 164 2.18 -18.49 18.75
N VAL A 165 1.77 -17.22 18.73
CA VAL A 165 2.62 -16.04 18.86
C VAL A 165 1.94 -14.97 19.70
N LYS A 166 2.71 -14.06 20.31
CA LYS A 166 2.20 -13.02 21.21
C LYS A 166 1.56 -11.84 20.48
N ASN A 167 2.00 -11.56 19.26
CA ASN A 167 1.55 -10.46 18.42
C ASN A 167 1.90 -10.72 16.96
N THR A 168 1.36 -9.90 16.05
CA THR A 168 1.57 -10.03 14.60
C THR A 168 3.03 -9.86 14.20
N ASN A 169 3.77 -8.95 14.83
CA ASN A 169 5.20 -8.77 14.55
C ASN A 169 6.00 -10.05 14.81
N GLU A 170 5.74 -10.75 15.92
CA GLU A 170 6.38 -12.03 16.21
C GLU A 170 6.06 -13.10 15.13
N ALA A 171 4.85 -13.10 14.56
CA ALA A 171 4.51 -13.97 13.45
C ALA A 171 5.42 -13.70 12.23
N PHE A 172 5.54 -12.43 11.84
CA PHE A 172 6.39 -12.01 10.71
C PHE A 172 7.87 -12.31 10.98
N ASP A 173 8.37 -11.98 12.16
CA ASP A 173 9.79 -12.12 12.51
C ASP A 173 10.26 -13.57 12.56
N LYS A 174 9.37 -14.50 12.94
CA LYS A 174 9.75 -15.90 13.19
C LYS A 174 9.27 -16.89 12.15
N PHE A 175 8.11 -16.67 11.53
CA PHE A 175 7.43 -17.73 10.79
C PHE A 175 7.05 -17.34 9.37
N ILE A 176 6.38 -16.20 9.18
CA ILE A 176 5.68 -15.91 7.92
C ILE A 176 6.25 -14.73 7.12
N GLY A 177 7.23 -14.00 7.69
CA GLY A 177 7.95 -12.95 6.99
C GLY A 177 8.84 -13.50 5.88
N ASP A 178 9.49 -12.61 5.13
CA ASP A 178 10.36 -13.02 4.04
C ASP A 178 11.49 -13.93 4.55
N ASP A 179 11.78 -14.98 3.79
CA ASP A 179 12.81 -15.99 4.09
C ASP A 179 12.60 -16.76 5.41
N LYS A 180 11.38 -16.72 5.99
CA LYS A 180 11.02 -17.44 7.22
C LYS A 180 10.47 -18.85 6.93
N PRO A 181 10.45 -19.77 7.93
CA PRO A 181 10.13 -21.18 7.70
C PRO A 181 8.77 -21.45 7.02
N ALA A 182 7.73 -20.69 7.37
CA ALA A 182 6.40 -20.83 6.79
C ALA A 182 6.15 -19.88 5.61
N TYR A 183 7.15 -19.15 5.13
CA TYR A 183 7.03 -18.29 3.95
C TYR A 183 6.85 -19.14 2.69
N ALA A 184 5.82 -18.83 1.90
CA ALA A 184 5.69 -19.31 0.53
C ALA A 184 5.84 -18.14 -0.43
N ASN A 185 6.49 -18.38 -1.58
CA ASN A 185 6.59 -17.38 -2.63
C ASN A 185 5.32 -17.41 -3.50
N ARG A 186 5.01 -16.32 -4.20
CA ARG A 186 3.94 -16.26 -5.20
C ARG A 186 4.45 -15.63 -6.48
N SER A 187 3.81 -15.94 -7.60
CA SER A 187 3.95 -15.11 -8.79
C SER A 187 3.43 -13.71 -8.48
N ARG A 188 4.26 -12.70 -8.69
CA ARG A 188 3.92 -11.28 -8.57
C ARG A 188 4.05 -10.62 -9.93
N LEU A 189 3.41 -9.48 -10.12
CA LEU A 189 3.75 -8.61 -11.25
C LEU A 189 5.22 -8.21 -11.13
N SER A 190 5.94 -8.08 -12.25
CA SER A 190 7.19 -7.32 -12.21
C SER A 190 6.89 -5.86 -11.88
N SER A 191 7.80 -5.17 -11.20
CA SER A 191 7.68 -3.73 -10.92
C SER A 191 7.37 -2.93 -12.19
N LYS A 192 8.10 -3.20 -13.28
CA LYS A 192 7.82 -2.61 -14.59
C LYS A 192 6.37 -2.84 -15.06
N ARG A 193 5.82 -4.05 -14.91
CA ARG A 193 4.43 -4.33 -15.31
C ARG A 193 3.44 -3.63 -14.40
N ALA A 194 3.67 -3.58 -13.09
CA ALA A 194 2.82 -2.85 -12.14
C ALA A 194 2.78 -1.34 -12.46
N ILE A 195 3.94 -0.74 -12.75
CA ILE A 195 4.04 0.66 -13.20
C ILE A 195 3.24 0.88 -14.49
N SER A 196 3.45 0.02 -15.50
CA SER A 196 2.71 0.13 -16.77
C SER A 196 1.21 -0.01 -16.57
N LEU A 197 0.75 -0.95 -15.75
CA LEU A 197 -0.68 -1.15 -15.46
C LEU A 197 -1.33 0.09 -14.86
N ILE A 198 -0.70 0.71 -13.86
CA ILE A 198 -1.21 1.93 -13.23
C ILE A 198 -1.33 3.05 -14.27
N LYS A 199 -0.36 3.19 -15.17
CA LYS A 199 -0.40 4.18 -16.25
C LYS A 199 -1.47 3.88 -17.30
N GLU A 200 -1.67 2.61 -17.66
CA GLU A 200 -2.69 2.15 -18.62
C GLU A 200 -4.10 2.54 -18.16
N ILE A 201 -4.36 2.53 -16.85
CA ILE A 201 -5.63 2.99 -16.25
C ILE A 201 -5.62 4.48 -15.85
N GLY A 202 -4.68 5.27 -16.38
CA GLY A 202 -4.61 6.72 -16.21
C GLY A 202 -4.05 7.22 -14.88
N GLY A 203 -3.61 6.31 -14.00
CA GLY A 203 -3.11 6.66 -12.67
C GLY A 203 -1.64 7.08 -12.63
N ILE A 204 -1.21 7.49 -11.45
CA ILE A 204 0.16 7.87 -11.12
C ILE A 204 0.80 6.76 -10.28
N PRO A 205 1.81 6.04 -10.80
CA PRO A 205 2.57 5.06 -10.04
C PRO A 205 3.57 5.76 -9.12
N ILE A 206 3.55 5.39 -7.85
CA ILE A 206 4.31 5.96 -6.74
C ILE A 206 5.04 4.86 -5.98
N ILE A 207 6.32 5.07 -5.65
CA ILE A 207 7.05 4.16 -4.75
C ILE A 207 6.46 4.26 -3.35
N ALA A 208 5.88 3.16 -2.87
CA ALA A 208 5.36 3.05 -1.51
C ALA A 208 6.50 2.88 -0.50
N HIS A 209 6.36 3.48 0.69
CA HIS A 209 7.20 3.31 1.89
C HIS A 209 8.68 2.96 1.59
N PRO A 210 9.41 3.77 0.79
CA PRO A 210 10.74 3.44 0.31
C PRO A 210 11.80 3.23 1.41
N HIS A 211 11.49 3.62 2.65
CA HIS A 211 12.31 3.41 3.84
C HIS A 211 12.27 1.96 4.37
N LEU A 212 11.32 1.14 3.90
CA LEU A 212 11.20 -0.28 4.24
C LEU A 212 11.89 -1.21 3.22
N LEU A 213 12.31 -0.67 2.07
CA LEU A 213 13.05 -1.42 1.07
C LEU A 213 14.41 -1.85 1.62
N LYS A 214 14.91 -3.04 1.22
CA LYS A 214 16.20 -3.54 1.72
C LYS A 214 17.37 -2.69 1.20
N ASN A 215 17.24 -2.10 0.01
CA ASN A 215 18.28 -1.29 -0.62
C ASN A 215 17.71 -0.15 -1.49
N ASP A 216 18.34 1.02 -1.43
CA ASP A 216 18.04 2.18 -2.28
C ASP A 216 18.24 1.94 -3.77
N SER A 217 19.05 0.95 -4.17
CA SER A 217 19.20 0.58 -5.58
C SER A 217 17.86 0.29 -6.25
N ILE A 218 16.89 -0.23 -5.49
CA ILE A 218 15.53 -0.49 -5.95
C ILE A 218 14.80 0.81 -6.31
N VAL A 219 14.97 1.87 -5.50
CA VAL A 219 14.38 3.18 -5.79
C VAL A 219 14.85 3.68 -7.16
N PHE A 220 16.15 3.58 -7.44
CA PHE A 220 16.71 4.01 -8.72
C PHE A 220 16.25 3.13 -9.88
N GLN A 221 16.13 1.82 -9.68
CA GLN A 221 15.57 0.91 -10.68
C GLN A 221 14.11 1.26 -11.00
N LEU A 222 13.28 1.54 -9.99
CA LEU A 222 11.88 1.95 -10.20
C LEU A 222 11.79 3.28 -10.96
N ILE A 223 12.74 4.20 -10.74
CA ILE A 223 12.87 5.44 -11.51
C ILE A 223 13.16 5.13 -12.98
N GLU A 224 14.10 4.24 -13.28
CA GLU A 224 14.41 3.81 -14.65
C GLU A 224 13.24 3.08 -15.33
N GLU A 225 12.44 2.34 -14.56
CA GLU A 225 11.22 1.67 -15.04
C GLU A 225 10.05 2.64 -15.26
N GLY A 226 10.21 3.91 -14.87
CA GLY A 226 9.29 4.99 -15.16
C GLY A 226 8.28 5.28 -14.06
N ILE A 227 8.62 5.06 -12.78
CA ILE A 227 7.82 5.60 -11.67
C ILE A 227 7.67 7.13 -11.79
N GLU A 228 6.57 7.69 -11.30
CA GLU A 228 6.29 9.12 -11.44
C GLU A 228 6.18 9.84 -10.10
N GLY A 229 6.14 9.10 -9.00
CA GLY A 229 6.21 9.68 -7.67
C GLY A 229 6.86 8.78 -6.63
N ILE A 230 7.09 9.34 -5.45
CA ILE A 230 7.70 8.66 -4.31
C ILE A 230 7.04 9.15 -3.02
N GLU A 231 6.76 8.23 -2.09
CA GLU A 231 6.33 8.61 -0.76
C GLU A 231 7.48 9.20 0.04
N ILE A 232 7.21 10.31 0.72
CA ILE A 232 8.17 10.97 1.61
C ILE A 232 7.59 11.24 3.01
N TYR A 233 6.26 11.19 3.17
CA TYR A 233 5.55 11.33 4.44
C TYR A 233 5.11 9.95 4.97
N PHE A 234 5.41 9.66 6.24
CA PHE A 234 5.17 8.36 6.89
C PHE A 234 4.65 8.52 8.32
N ALA A 235 4.01 7.48 8.87
CA ALA A 235 3.54 7.48 10.26
C ALA A 235 4.65 7.27 11.32
N ASP A 236 5.63 6.39 11.04
CA ASP A 236 6.53 5.84 12.07
C ASP A 236 7.68 6.77 12.50
N ASN A 237 7.92 7.88 11.80
CA ASN A 237 9.04 8.80 12.08
C ASN A 237 8.60 10.24 12.46
N GLY A 238 7.30 10.43 12.73
CA GLY A 238 6.71 11.76 12.82
C GLY A 238 6.43 12.37 11.45
N ALA A 239 5.56 13.37 11.41
CA ALA A 239 5.02 14.00 10.20
C ALA A 239 6.03 14.95 9.50
N ASN A 240 7.26 14.51 9.26
CA ASN A 240 8.24 15.26 8.48
C ASN A 240 8.69 14.44 7.27
N PRO A 241 8.84 15.09 6.10
CA PRO A 241 9.38 14.43 4.93
C PRO A 241 10.79 13.91 5.21
N LEU A 242 11.08 12.65 4.87
CA LEU A 242 12.44 12.12 4.98
C LEU A 242 13.35 12.85 3.99
N SER A 243 14.30 13.64 4.50
CA SER A 243 15.18 14.51 3.70
C SER A 243 15.81 13.79 2.51
N LYS A 244 16.26 12.54 2.71
CA LYS A 244 16.80 11.68 1.66
C LYS A 244 15.85 11.49 0.46
N TYR A 245 14.59 11.11 0.70
CA TYR A 245 13.64 10.86 -0.39
C TYR A 245 13.12 12.17 -1.00
N THR A 246 13.07 13.25 -0.22
CA THR A 246 12.84 14.60 -0.76
C THR A 246 13.92 14.99 -1.78
N GLU A 247 15.19 14.78 -1.46
CA GLU A 247 16.31 15.08 -2.38
C GLU A 247 16.28 14.18 -3.63
N ILE A 248 15.92 12.90 -3.48
CA ILE A 248 15.71 12.00 -4.63
C ILE A 248 14.56 12.52 -5.51
N ALA A 249 13.43 12.90 -4.91
CA ALA A 249 12.28 13.42 -5.64
C ALA A 249 12.64 14.68 -6.44
N LYS A 250 13.35 15.63 -5.81
CA LYS A 250 13.86 16.84 -6.47
C LYS A 250 14.80 16.51 -7.63
N LYS A 251 15.80 15.66 -7.38
CA LYS A 251 16.83 15.32 -8.38
C LYS A 251 16.25 14.62 -9.61
N HIS A 252 15.20 13.83 -9.43
CA HIS A 252 14.61 13.01 -10.49
C HIS A 252 13.25 13.53 -10.99
N ASN A 253 12.84 14.74 -10.58
CA ASN A 253 11.54 15.35 -10.93
C ASN A 253 10.33 14.44 -10.63
N LEU A 254 10.37 13.73 -9.50
CA LEU A 254 9.25 12.88 -9.06
C LEU A 254 8.21 13.71 -8.30
N LEU A 255 6.95 13.32 -8.44
CA LEU A 255 5.88 13.79 -7.57
C LEU A 255 6.09 13.27 -6.15
N ILE A 256 5.72 14.08 -5.16
CA ILE A 256 5.79 13.68 -3.76
C ILE A 256 4.43 13.17 -3.28
N SER A 257 4.43 12.11 -2.49
CA SER A 257 3.24 11.51 -1.88
C SER A 257 3.54 11.08 -0.44
N GLY A 258 2.63 10.34 0.16
CA GLY A 258 2.82 9.64 1.42
C GLY A 258 1.50 9.29 2.07
N GLY A 259 1.58 8.62 3.20
CA GLY A 259 0.41 8.25 3.94
C GLY A 259 0.79 7.50 5.19
N SER A 260 -0.23 7.18 5.98
CA SER A 260 -0.01 6.53 7.25
C SER A 260 0.24 5.04 7.14
N ASP A 261 -0.05 4.45 5.98
CA ASP A 261 -0.06 3.01 5.76
C ASP A 261 -0.95 2.30 6.81
N CYS A 262 -2.10 2.93 7.09
CA CYS A 262 -2.94 2.53 8.21
C CYS A 262 -3.76 1.29 7.88
N HIS A 263 -3.48 0.23 8.62
CA HIS A 263 -4.21 -1.04 8.60
C HIS A 263 -5.18 -1.20 9.78
N GLY A 264 -5.43 -0.14 10.57
CA GLY A 264 -6.21 -0.22 11.80
C GLY A 264 -5.44 0.21 13.06
N LEU A 265 -5.63 -0.53 14.16
CA LEU A 265 -4.96 -0.26 15.43
C LEU A 265 -3.59 -0.94 15.50
N SER A 266 -2.52 -0.14 15.38
CA SER A 266 -1.15 -0.57 15.70
C SER A 266 -0.82 -0.27 17.16
N LYS A 267 -0.53 -1.30 17.96
CA LYS A 267 -0.25 -1.18 19.42
C LYS A 267 -1.35 -0.39 20.18
N GLY A 268 -2.61 -0.58 19.79
CA GLY A 268 -3.76 0.11 20.39
C GLY A 268 -3.93 1.56 19.96
N LYS A 269 -3.15 2.05 18.98
CA LYS A 269 -3.27 3.39 18.40
C LYS A 269 -3.43 3.30 16.89
N THR A 270 -4.24 4.19 16.36
CA THR A 270 -4.40 4.37 14.92
C THR A 270 -3.20 5.10 14.30
N LEU A 271 -2.79 4.66 13.11
CA LEU A 271 -1.80 5.39 12.29
C LEU A 271 -2.45 6.47 11.42
N LEU A 272 -3.74 6.33 11.08
CA LEU A 272 -4.47 7.36 10.33
C LEU A 272 -4.41 8.69 11.09
N GLY A 273 -3.94 9.74 10.42
CA GLY A 273 -3.69 11.06 11.04
C GLY A 273 -2.22 11.33 11.40
N LYS A 274 -1.33 10.33 11.29
CA LYS A 274 0.10 10.45 11.61
C LYS A 274 0.95 10.91 10.44
N ALA A 275 0.55 10.61 9.20
CA ALA A 275 1.12 11.22 8.01
C ALA A 275 0.25 12.40 7.58
N LYS A 276 0.89 13.52 7.21
CA LYS A 276 0.21 14.75 6.80
C LYS A 276 0.78 15.24 5.48
N VAL A 277 0.30 14.68 4.38
CA VAL A 277 0.69 15.13 3.04
C VAL A 277 0.02 16.47 2.76
N PRO A 278 0.75 17.54 2.40
CA PRO A 278 0.13 18.81 2.01
C PRO A 278 -0.82 18.61 0.83
N TYR A 279 -2.00 19.22 0.88
CA TYR A 279 -2.99 19.10 -0.20
C TYR A 279 -2.44 19.59 -1.56
N GLN A 280 -1.43 20.46 -1.56
CA GLN A 280 -0.73 20.88 -2.77
C GLN A 280 -0.03 19.73 -3.51
N ALA A 281 0.33 18.63 -2.83
CA ALA A 281 0.82 17.43 -3.51
C ALA A 281 -0.25 16.86 -4.46
N ILE A 282 -1.51 16.85 -4.02
CA ILE A 282 -2.66 16.45 -4.86
C ILE A 282 -2.87 17.43 -6.01
N GLU A 283 -2.80 18.75 -5.76
CA GLU A 283 -2.90 19.75 -6.84
C GLU A 283 -1.81 19.54 -7.91
N ALA A 284 -0.58 19.26 -7.49
CA ALA A 284 0.53 18.96 -8.41
C ALA A 284 0.31 17.65 -9.20
N MET A 285 -0.26 16.62 -8.57
CA MET A 285 -0.65 15.38 -9.24
C MET A 285 -1.73 15.60 -10.30
N LYS A 286 -2.75 16.43 -10.00
CA LYS A 286 -3.79 16.82 -10.96
C LYS A 286 -3.20 17.58 -12.15
N GLU A 287 -2.34 18.57 -11.89
CA GLU A 287 -1.58 19.28 -12.95
C GLU A 287 -0.73 18.32 -13.81
N TRP A 288 -0.14 17.29 -13.20
CA TRP A 288 0.64 16.28 -13.91
C TRP A 288 -0.24 15.47 -14.87
N ILE A 289 -1.40 15.00 -14.40
CA ILE A 289 -2.35 14.23 -15.22
C ILE A 289 -2.86 15.07 -16.39
N GLU A 290 -3.17 16.36 -16.17
CA GLU A 290 -3.61 17.25 -17.25
C GLU A 290 -2.55 17.43 -18.34
N LYS A 291 -1.26 17.46 -17.98
CA LYS A 291 -0.15 17.58 -18.94
C LYS A 291 0.15 16.28 -19.70
N ARG A 292 -0.33 15.12 -19.23
CA ARG A 292 -0.19 13.83 -19.95
C ARG A 292 -1.16 13.68 -21.11
N LYS A 293 -2.26 14.43 -21.12
CA LYS A 293 -3.30 14.40 -22.14
C LYS A 293 -2.92 15.26 -23.34
#